data_AF-A0A1Y1UQK2-F1
#
_entry.id   AF-A0A1Y1UQK2-F1
#
_cell.length_a   1.000
_cell.length_b   1.000
_cell.length_c   1.000
_cell.angle_alpha   90.00
_cell.angle_beta   90.00
_cell.angle_gamma   90.00
#
_symmetry.space_group_name_H-M   'P 1'
#
loop_
_entity.id
_entity.type
_entity.pdbx_description
1 polymer ?
#
loop_
_entity_poly.entity_id
_entity_poly.type
_entity_poly.pdbx_seq_one_letter_code
_entity_poly.pdbx_strand_id
1 'polypeptide(L)'
;MPRLHVGLISSPCLAGPSRLSRASSKSALNREAPNRDPRRNASTSSTSTTQDADWRSWLKRASSFNMIQDGSGKGKALLFAGLGSYPHTPYSPTQSSLQIWESASEALLNPDATIGYWPKGMEEFADALRGGIGIRGWLRGWVEGRSLDELMRRADVTAAFILTSSIAILASAQETAGSSSLLPRGTMYLAGHGFIGTLTALVAADRLDLPTGVRLAMMYASLSPSPSSLPHLKPKFLSTVMSARQFHSLSGPSYTVPHVNSDEDAESPDSSAERKRAMQLILDEVHGMQKGWWDKGGEEWAAPAIINSSKILVLSGTQMAVLDAIERLEVMGLANPVIDIPQPCPYHTRLMEHAIPKFRETLSLCHFRDPDPHDAQMHAGTVGPIILDPMATHPMGSIRSSLLPHLTEQLRWHKTLSRLYKYPSTDIDTFHTIGRGARGLGIMLRGEIKRRYKGAEEIKVEEFGVKPGESDREKLIRKAVA
;
A
#
# COMPACT_ATOMS: atom_id res chain seq x y z
N MET A 1 -7.43 -43.84 -43.07
CA MET A 1 -6.96 -44.30 -44.41
C MET A 1 -7.60 -43.36 -45.43
N PRO A 2 -6.88 -42.69 -46.35
CA PRO A 2 -5.44 -42.74 -46.71
C PRO A 2 -4.63 -41.68 -45.92
N ARG A 3 -3.37 -41.89 -45.48
CA ARG A 3 -2.07 -42.09 -46.15
C ARG A 3 -1.57 -40.87 -46.96
N LEU A 4 -0.65 -40.11 -46.35
CA LEU A 4 0.39 -39.34 -47.05
C LEU A 4 1.75 -39.66 -46.41
N HIS A 5 2.62 -40.25 -47.22
CA HIS A 5 4.04 -40.56 -46.98
C HIS A 5 4.89 -39.31 -47.29
N VAL A 6 5.82 -38.94 -46.41
CA VAL A 6 7.29 -39.12 -46.51
C VAL A 6 7.98 -38.27 -47.59
N GLY A 7 8.90 -37.43 -47.12
CA GLY A 7 9.98 -36.83 -47.90
C GLY A 7 11.16 -36.48 -46.99
N LEU A 8 11.95 -37.50 -46.62
CA LEU A 8 13.30 -37.36 -46.10
C LEU A 8 14.24 -37.14 -47.29
N ILE A 9 15.07 -36.08 -47.26
CA ILE A 9 16.33 -36.07 -47.99
C ILE A 9 17.42 -35.61 -47.03
N SER A 10 18.40 -36.49 -46.89
CA SER A 10 19.59 -36.39 -46.07
C SER A 10 20.82 -36.09 -46.94
N SER A 11 21.82 -35.48 -46.28
CA SER A 11 23.27 -35.60 -46.55
C SER A 11 23.91 -34.68 -47.63
N PRO A 12 25.26 -34.50 -47.64
CA PRO A 12 26.15 -34.19 -46.51
C PRO A 12 27.36 -33.26 -46.86
N CYS A 13 28.16 -32.94 -45.82
CA CYS A 13 29.64 -32.77 -45.78
C CYS A 13 30.38 -31.64 -46.55
N LEU A 14 31.24 -30.92 -45.80
CA LEU A 14 32.70 -30.64 -45.98
C LEU A 14 33.02 -29.23 -45.42
N ALA A 15 33.60 -29.08 -44.23
CA ALA A 15 35.03 -29.19 -43.88
C ALA A 15 35.91 -28.06 -44.46
N GLY A 16 36.55 -27.26 -43.58
CA GLY A 16 37.69 -26.41 -43.94
C GLY A 16 37.98 -25.25 -42.98
N PRO A 17 39.06 -25.29 -42.18
CA PRO A 17 39.42 -24.26 -41.19
C PRO A 17 40.48 -23.28 -41.71
N SER A 18 40.60 -22.10 -41.08
CA SER A 18 41.80 -21.27 -41.19
C SER A 18 42.15 -20.61 -39.85
N ARG A 19 43.45 -20.56 -39.59
CA ARG A 19 44.14 -20.39 -38.31
C ARG A 19 45.10 -19.18 -38.45
N LEU A 20 45.54 -18.67 -37.30
CA LEU A 20 46.70 -17.77 -37.06
C LEU A 20 46.42 -16.25 -37.21
N SER A 21 46.88 -15.35 -36.33
CA SER A 21 48.18 -15.35 -35.65
C SER A 21 48.20 -14.59 -34.30
N ARG A 22 49.16 -15.01 -33.46
CA ARG A 22 49.65 -14.41 -32.21
C ARG A 22 50.68 -13.31 -32.54
N ALA A 23 50.76 -12.28 -31.70
CA ALA A 23 52.02 -11.59 -31.43
C ALA A 23 52.10 -11.20 -29.95
N SER A 24 53.27 -11.48 -29.35
CA SER A 24 53.69 -11.19 -27.99
C SER A 24 55.06 -10.51 -28.09
N SER A 25 55.33 -9.50 -27.28
CA SER A 25 56.70 -9.12 -26.92
C SER A 25 56.75 -8.52 -25.52
N LYS A 26 57.86 -8.86 -24.82
CA LYS A 26 58.19 -8.60 -23.42
C LYS A 26 59.34 -7.56 -23.31
N SER A 27 59.46 -7.00 -22.09
CA SER A 27 60.69 -6.54 -21.39
C SER A 27 61.26 -5.15 -21.79
N ALA A 28 61.91 -4.32 -20.95
CA ALA A 28 62.36 -4.38 -19.55
C ALA A 28 62.68 -2.94 -19.01
N LEU A 29 62.62 -2.77 -17.67
CA LEU A 29 63.46 -1.97 -16.73
C LEU A 29 64.09 -0.61 -17.15
N ASN A 30 63.77 0.49 -16.44
CA ASN A 30 64.66 1.12 -15.42
C ASN A 30 64.11 2.41 -14.75
N ARG A 31 64.28 2.45 -13.41
CA ARG A 31 64.57 3.53 -12.42
C ARG A 31 63.98 4.98 -12.45
N GLU A 32 63.47 5.33 -11.25
CA GLU A 32 63.65 6.55 -10.42
C GLU A 32 63.09 7.92 -10.85
N ALA A 33 62.04 8.40 -10.15
CA ALA A 33 62.03 9.57 -9.23
C ALA A 33 60.57 10.00 -8.90
N PRO A 34 60.30 10.63 -7.73
CA PRO A 34 58.96 10.86 -7.23
C PRO A 34 58.41 12.19 -7.73
N ASN A 35 57.26 12.17 -8.42
CA ASN A 35 56.55 13.39 -8.77
C ASN A 35 55.27 13.52 -7.95
N ARG A 36 55.20 14.62 -7.19
CA ARG A 36 54.04 15.05 -6.39
C ARG A 36 52.89 15.38 -7.33
N ASP A 37 51.71 14.80 -7.11
CA ASP A 37 50.48 15.22 -7.77
C ASP A 37 49.60 16.08 -6.82
N PRO A 38 49.35 17.35 -7.15
CA PRO A 38 48.49 18.24 -6.40
C PRO A 38 47.04 18.10 -6.88
N ARG A 39 46.22 17.29 -6.20
CA ARG A 39 44.75 17.31 -6.36
C ARG A 39 44.05 16.85 -5.09
N ARG A 40 44.11 17.74 -4.10
CA ARG A 40 43.09 17.90 -3.06
C ARG A 40 41.78 18.35 -3.74
N ASN A 41 40.66 17.84 -3.22
CA ASN A 41 39.26 18.26 -3.41
C ASN A 41 38.39 17.28 -4.22
N ALA A 42 37.97 16.21 -3.54
CA ALA A 42 36.65 15.63 -3.72
C ALA A 42 36.21 15.06 -2.36
N SER A 43 35.65 15.92 -1.51
CA SER A 43 34.92 15.51 -0.32
C SER A 43 33.59 14.91 -0.78
N THR A 44 33.55 13.60 -0.98
CA THR A 44 32.30 12.83 -1.03
C THR A 44 31.73 12.82 0.38
N SER A 45 30.82 13.76 0.64
CA SER A 45 29.90 13.72 1.76
C SER A 45 28.96 12.53 1.59
N SER A 46 29.39 11.37 2.08
CA SER A 46 28.51 10.24 2.36
C SER A 46 27.66 10.62 3.57
N THR A 47 26.48 11.18 3.32
CA THR A 47 25.47 11.43 4.35
C THR A 47 24.95 10.08 4.82
N SER A 48 25.53 9.56 5.91
CA SER A 48 25.01 8.41 6.64
C SER A 48 23.62 8.78 7.19
N THR A 49 22.58 8.19 6.62
CA THR A 49 21.15 8.29 7.00
C THR A 49 20.82 7.54 8.30
N THR A 50 21.78 7.38 9.21
CA THR A 50 21.58 6.79 10.54
C THR A 50 21.63 7.87 11.62
N GLN A 51 20.89 8.97 11.42
CA GLN A 51 20.38 9.71 12.57
C GLN A 51 19.13 8.98 13.05
N ASP A 52 19.30 8.22 14.12
CA ASP A 52 18.21 7.78 14.99
C ASP A 52 17.28 8.96 15.25
N ALA A 53 16.17 9.00 14.51
CA ALA A 53 15.04 9.84 14.82
C ALA A 53 14.48 9.34 16.15
N ASP A 54 14.90 9.98 17.25
CA ASP A 54 14.35 9.74 18.57
C ASP A 54 12.87 10.12 18.57
N TRP A 55 12.06 9.14 18.22
CA TRP A 55 10.62 9.22 18.11
C TRP A 55 9.97 9.56 19.46
N ARG A 56 10.65 9.33 20.59
CA ARG A 56 10.18 9.78 21.92
C ARG A 56 10.28 11.30 22.03
N SER A 57 11.32 11.91 21.48
CA SER A 57 11.44 13.37 21.36
C SER A 57 10.35 13.95 20.47
N TRP A 58 9.93 13.22 19.44
CA TRP A 58 8.78 13.61 18.62
C TRP A 58 7.44 13.47 19.36
N LEU A 59 7.16 12.36 20.05
CA LEU A 59 5.93 12.23 20.87
C LEU A 59 5.83 13.33 21.92
N LYS A 60 6.97 13.70 22.54
CA LYS A 60 7.05 14.83 23.48
C LYS A 60 6.75 16.17 22.79
N ARG A 61 7.18 16.36 21.55
CA ARG A 61 6.82 17.54 20.73
C ARG A 61 5.34 17.53 20.35
N ALA A 62 4.80 16.40 19.89
CA ALA A 62 3.38 16.22 19.59
C ALA A 62 2.51 16.54 20.82
N SER A 63 2.89 16.09 22.01
CA SER A 63 2.21 16.46 23.26
C SER A 63 2.39 17.93 23.66
N SER A 64 3.41 18.62 23.15
CA SER A 64 3.64 20.05 23.38
C SER A 64 2.81 20.94 22.44
N PHE A 65 2.35 20.41 21.29
CA PHE A 65 1.41 21.10 20.40
C PHE A 65 -0.03 21.14 20.94
N ASN A 66 -0.31 20.41 22.02
CA ASN A 66 -1.64 20.30 22.65
C ASN A 66 -2.02 21.45 23.60
N MET A 67 -1.25 22.54 23.72
CA MET A 67 -1.54 23.60 24.71
C MET A 67 -2.53 24.69 24.25
N ILE A 68 -3.10 24.61 23.05
CA ILE A 68 -4.15 25.55 22.61
C ILE A 68 -5.33 24.75 22.05
N GLN A 69 -6.08 24.09 22.92
CA GLN A 69 -7.42 23.60 22.62
C GLN A 69 -8.44 24.40 23.42
N ASP A 70 -9.37 25.04 22.72
CA ASP A 70 -10.69 25.36 23.26
C ASP A 70 -11.32 24.07 23.81
N GLY A 71 -11.31 23.91 25.14
CA GLY A 71 -12.16 23.01 25.91
C GLY A 71 -12.41 21.59 25.36
N SER A 72 -11.55 20.65 25.74
CA SER A 72 -11.82 19.22 26.03
C SER A 72 -12.02 18.20 24.90
N GLY A 73 -11.75 18.49 23.62
CA GLY A 73 -11.92 17.51 22.54
C GLY A 73 -10.67 16.69 22.23
N LYS A 74 -10.68 15.37 22.46
CA LYS A 74 -9.67 14.47 21.85
C LYS A 74 -9.78 14.50 20.32
N GLY A 75 -8.68 14.17 19.64
CA GLY A 75 -8.57 14.24 18.20
C GLY A 75 -9.07 13.01 17.46
N LYS A 76 -9.11 13.15 16.13
CA LYS A 76 -9.58 12.14 15.20
C LYS A 76 -8.46 11.70 14.26
N ALA A 77 -8.48 10.44 13.86
CA ALA A 77 -7.60 9.90 12.83
C ALA A 77 -8.43 9.36 11.66
N LEU A 78 -8.12 9.77 10.43
CA LEU A 78 -8.79 9.28 9.22
C LEU A 78 -7.94 8.20 8.55
N LEU A 79 -8.60 7.10 8.18
CA LEU A 79 -8.01 5.92 7.56
C LEU A 79 -8.53 5.75 6.15
N PHE A 80 -7.63 5.72 5.18
CA PHE A 80 -7.95 5.58 3.76
C PHE A 80 -7.60 4.20 3.22
N ALA A 81 -8.49 3.65 2.41
CA ALA A 81 -8.35 2.32 1.82
C ALA A 81 -7.28 2.28 0.72
N GLY A 82 -6.64 1.11 0.58
CA GLY A 82 -5.67 0.83 -0.48
C GLY A 82 -6.24 0.00 -1.62
N LEU A 83 -5.40 -0.31 -2.60
CA LEU A 83 -5.75 -1.19 -3.73
C LEU A 83 -6.16 -2.59 -3.23
N GLY A 84 -7.20 -3.17 -3.83
CA GLY A 84 -7.80 -4.44 -3.37
C GLY A 84 -8.91 -4.25 -2.34
N SER A 85 -9.23 -3.00 -1.97
CA SER A 85 -10.41 -2.68 -1.16
C SER A 85 -11.63 -2.48 -2.04
N TYR A 86 -12.82 -2.87 -1.56
CA TYR A 86 -14.05 -2.69 -2.34
C TYR A 86 -14.38 -1.20 -2.53
N PRO A 87 -14.34 -0.69 -3.77
CA PRO A 87 -14.70 0.69 -4.04
C PRO A 87 -16.20 0.92 -3.81
N HIS A 88 -16.60 2.09 -3.33
CA HIS A 88 -18.01 2.41 -3.13
C HIS A 88 -18.26 3.89 -3.43
N THR A 89 -19.50 4.24 -3.75
CA THR A 89 -19.91 5.63 -3.95
C THR A 89 -20.57 6.16 -2.66
N PRO A 90 -20.55 7.49 -2.43
CA PRO A 90 -21.35 8.08 -1.36
C PRO A 90 -22.83 7.77 -1.58
N TYR A 91 -23.55 7.43 -0.50
CA TYR A 91 -24.95 7.01 -0.57
C TYR A 91 -25.90 8.09 -1.15
N SER A 92 -25.59 9.36 -0.91
CA SER A 92 -26.34 10.50 -1.42
C SER A 92 -25.34 11.59 -1.81
N PRO A 93 -24.75 11.53 -3.02
CA PRO A 93 -23.73 12.47 -3.45
C PRO A 93 -24.31 13.89 -3.48
N THR A 94 -23.65 14.81 -2.78
CA THR A 94 -23.94 16.24 -2.89
C THR A 94 -23.36 16.85 -4.17
N GLN A 95 -23.61 18.12 -4.43
CA GLN A 95 -23.05 18.80 -5.59
C GLN A 95 -21.51 18.84 -5.56
N SER A 96 -20.92 19.09 -4.38
CA SER A 96 -19.46 19.05 -4.19
C SER A 96 -18.90 17.66 -4.47
N SER A 97 -19.60 16.60 -4.03
CA SER A 97 -19.21 15.23 -4.37
C SER A 97 -19.24 14.96 -5.88
N LEU A 98 -20.26 15.44 -6.59
CA LEU A 98 -20.37 15.27 -8.05
C LEU A 98 -19.25 16.00 -8.79
N GLN A 99 -18.86 17.20 -8.33
CA GLN A 99 -17.73 17.94 -8.91
C GLN A 99 -16.40 17.19 -8.77
N ILE A 100 -16.17 16.48 -7.64
CA ILE A 100 -14.99 15.61 -7.48
C ILE A 100 -14.99 14.50 -8.54
N TRP A 101 -16.13 13.86 -8.78
CA TRP A 101 -16.25 12.83 -9.81
C TRP A 101 -16.02 13.36 -11.22
N GLU A 102 -16.55 14.54 -11.53
CA GLU A 102 -16.34 15.21 -12.81
C GLU A 102 -14.86 15.56 -13.03
N SER A 103 -14.23 16.21 -12.05
CA SER A 103 -12.82 16.60 -12.11
C SER A 103 -11.89 15.40 -12.25
N ALA A 104 -12.12 14.32 -11.51
CA ALA A 104 -11.32 13.10 -11.62
C ALA A 104 -11.53 12.40 -12.98
N SER A 105 -12.78 12.36 -13.47
CA SER A 105 -13.11 11.79 -14.79
C SER A 105 -12.42 12.56 -15.92
N GLU A 106 -12.41 13.88 -15.84
CA GLU A 106 -11.73 14.76 -16.79
C GLU A 106 -10.21 14.59 -16.73
N ALA A 107 -9.64 14.52 -15.53
CA ALA A 107 -8.19 14.34 -15.34
C ALA A 107 -7.66 13.06 -15.99
N LEU A 108 -8.43 11.97 -15.96
CA LEU A 108 -8.09 10.68 -16.57
C LEU A 108 -8.20 10.66 -18.10
N LEU A 109 -8.99 11.55 -18.69
CA LEU A 109 -9.17 11.59 -20.15
C LEU A 109 -8.24 12.60 -20.81
N ASN A 110 -7.75 13.58 -20.04
CA ASN A 110 -6.82 14.59 -20.52
C ASN A 110 -5.36 14.18 -20.25
N PRO A 111 -4.50 14.14 -21.30
CA PRO A 111 -3.08 13.88 -21.12
C PRO A 111 -2.42 14.97 -20.29
N ASP A 112 -1.34 14.61 -19.60
CA ASP A 112 -0.55 15.54 -18.81
C ASP A 112 0.93 15.26 -19.03
N ALA A 113 1.50 15.99 -19.99
CA ALA A 113 2.90 15.89 -20.36
C ALA A 113 3.85 16.30 -19.22
N THR A 114 3.39 17.07 -18.22
CA THR A 114 4.26 17.54 -17.13
C THR A 114 4.71 16.39 -16.24
N ILE A 115 3.84 15.40 -16.01
CA ILE A 115 4.15 14.19 -15.23
C ILE A 115 4.29 12.93 -16.09
N GLY A 116 4.26 13.09 -17.42
CA GLY A 116 4.37 11.99 -18.39
C GLY A 116 3.13 11.09 -18.47
N TYR A 117 1.95 11.59 -18.09
CA TYR A 117 0.69 10.85 -18.13
C TYR A 117 0.05 10.90 -19.51
N TRP A 118 -0.37 9.72 -19.99
CA TRP A 118 -1.09 9.55 -21.25
C TRP A 118 -2.28 8.61 -21.01
N PRO A 119 -3.48 8.93 -21.52
CA PRO A 119 -4.72 8.16 -21.28
C PRO A 119 -4.78 6.88 -22.14
N LYS A 120 -3.73 6.05 -22.10
CA LYS A 120 -3.65 4.80 -22.85
C LYS A 120 -4.68 3.80 -22.32
N GLY A 121 -5.44 3.16 -23.21
CA GLY A 121 -6.48 2.21 -22.79
C GLY A 121 -7.73 2.88 -22.21
N MET A 122 -7.90 4.18 -22.45
CA MET A 122 -9.07 4.97 -22.04
C MET A 122 -9.97 5.32 -23.24
N GLU A 123 -9.68 4.79 -24.42
CA GLU A 123 -10.42 5.05 -25.65
C GLU A 123 -11.89 4.64 -25.52
N GLU A 124 -12.16 3.51 -24.84
CA GLU A 124 -13.52 3.03 -24.55
C GLU A 124 -14.35 4.01 -23.70
N PHE A 125 -13.69 4.88 -22.92
CA PHE A 125 -14.33 5.92 -22.13
C PHE A 125 -14.36 7.27 -22.87
N ALA A 126 -13.43 7.48 -23.80
CA ALA A 126 -13.35 8.67 -24.63
C ALA A 126 -14.41 8.70 -25.74
N ASP A 127 -14.84 7.54 -26.25
CA ASP A 127 -15.91 7.48 -27.26
C ASP A 127 -17.27 7.93 -26.72
N ALA A 128 -17.49 7.81 -25.40
CA ALA A 128 -18.63 8.47 -24.76
C ALA A 128 -18.59 10.00 -24.96
N LEU A 129 -17.42 10.63 -25.11
CA LEU A 129 -17.29 12.07 -25.34
C LEU A 129 -17.45 12.50 -26.81
N ARG A 130 -17.33 11.59 -27.80
CA ARG A 130 -17.18 11.94 -29.23
C ARG A 130 -18.46 11.81 -30.10
N GLY A 131 -19.64 11.64 -29.53
CA GLY A 131 -20.86 11.58 -30.35
C GLY A 131 -22.20 11.33 -29.65
N GLY A 132 -22.21 11.01 -28.36
CA GLY A 132 -23.44 10.91 -27.58
C GLY A 132 -23.15 11.29 -26.14
N ILE A 133 -23.59 12.49 -25.72
CA ILE A 133 -23.59 13.01 -24.33
C ILE A 133 -22.55 12.31 -23.46
N GLY A 134 -21.30 12.80 -23.51
CA GLY A 134 -20.26 12.37 -22.59
C GLY A 134 -20.81 12.28 -21.18
N ILE A 135 -20.82 11.07 -20.63
CA ILE A 135 -21.38 10.83 -19.29
C ILE A 135 -20.46 11.57 -18.32
N ARG A 136 -20.87 12.78 -17.92
CA ARG A 136 -20.18 13.53 -16.87
C ARG A 136 -20.09 12.64 -15.64
N GLY A 137 -18.91 12.56 -15.05
CA GLY A 137 -18.67 11.66 -13.92
C GLY A 137 -18.72 10.16 -14.29
N TRP A 138 -18.35 9.78 -15.52
CA TRP A 138 -18.34 8.39 -16.00
C TRP A 138 -17.66 7.42 -15.02
N LEU A 139 -16.60 7.87 -14.33
CA LEU A 139 -15.85 7.05 -13.37
C LEU A 139 -16.76 6.52 -12.25
N ARG A 140 -17.75 7.32 -11.86
CA ARG A 140 -18.76 6.92 -10.87
C ARG A 140 -19.65 5.80 -11.42
N GLY A 141 -20.21 6.00 -12.61
CA GLY A 141 -21.11 5.03 -13.25
C GLY A 141 -20.41 3.73 -13.65
N TRP A 142 -19.09 3.78 -13.90
CA TRP A 142 -18.30 2.60 -14.25
C TRP A 142 -18.26 1.56 -13.12
N VAL A 143 -18.26 1.99 -11.85
CA VAL A 143 -18.15 1.08 -10.69
C VAL A 143 -19.50 0.56 -10.20
N GLU A 144 -20.58 1.31 -10.42
CA GLU A 144 -21.90 0.92 -9.95
C GLU A 144 -22.32 -0.45 -10.56
N GLY A 145 -22.64 -1.42 -9.70
CA GLY A 145 -23.10 -2.75 -10.10
C GLY A 145 -22.01 -3.78 -10.43
N ARG A 146 -20.71 -3.43 -10.35
CA ARG A 146 -19.60 -4.37 -10.61
C ARG A 146 -19.06 -4.99 -9.32
N SER A 147 -18.66 -6.25 -9.39
CA SER A 147 -17.93 -6.95 -8.33
C SER A 147 -16.47 -6.48 -8.24
N LEU A 148 -15.80 -6.72 -7.10
CA LEU A 148 -14.38 -6.38 -6.96
C LEU A 148 -13.51 -7.08 -7.99
N ASP A 149 -13.79 -8.36 -8.28
CA ASP A 149 -13.02 -9.14 -9.25
C ASP A 149 -13.14 -8.55 -10.67
N GLU A 150 -14.33 -8.08 -11.06
CA GLU A 150 -14.53 -7.40 -12.34
C GLU A 150 -13.78 -6.06 -12.40
N LEU A 151 -13.80 -5.30 -11.31
CA LEU A 151 -13.11 -4.02 -11.21
C LEU A 151 -11.59 -4.20 -11.27
N MET A 152 -11.06 -5.21 -10.58
CA MET A 152 -9.62 -5.48 -10.55
C MET A 152 -9.05 -5.97 -11.89
N ARG A 153 -9.88 -6.31 -12.89
CA ARG A 153 -9.44 -6.46 -14.30
C ARG A 153 -8.90 -5.16 -14.89
N ARG A 154 -9.37 -4.02 -14.38
CA ARG A 154 -8.89 -2.66 -14.65
C ARG A 154 -8.42 -2.05 -13.33
N ALA A 155 -7.37 -2.65 -12.75
CA ALA A 155 -6.78 -2.18 -11.49
C ALA A 155 -6.31 -0.71 -11.57
N ASP A 156 -5.93 -0.26 -12.76
CA ASP A 156 -5.61 1.12 -13.12
C ASP A 156 -6.78 2.08 -12.85
N VAL A 157 -7.96 1.76 -13.38
CA VAL A 157 -9.17 2.56 -13.17
C VAL A 157 -9.69 2.42 -11.74
N THR A 158 -9.59 1.21 -11.17
CA THR A 158 -10.01 0.94 -9.78
C THR A 158 -9.19 1.73 -8.76
N ALA A 159 -7.87 1.85 -8.97
CA ALA A 159 -7.00 2.65 -8.12
C ALA A 159 -7.43 4.13 -8.10
N ALA A 160 -7.66 4.71 -9.27
CA ALA A 160 -8.17 6.07 -9.43
C ALA A 160 -9.54 6.27 -8.77
N PHE A 161 -10.43 5.28 -8.92
CA PHE A 161 -11.74 5.30 -8.28
C PHE A 161 -11.64 5.30 -6.74
N ILE A 162 -10.83 4.44 -6.14
CA ILE A 162 -10.72 4.32 -4.67
C ILE A 162 -10.35 5.67 -4.05
N LEU A 163 -9.38 6.37 -4.66
CA LEU A 163 -9.00 7.72 -4.26
C LEU A 163 -10.16 8.70 -4.44
N THR A 164 -10.73 8.75 -5.66
CA THR A 164 -11.81 9.70 -6.00
C THR A 164 -13.02 9.55 -5.09
N SER A 165 -13.44 8.31 -4.83
CA SER A 165 -14.53 7.95 -3.91
C SER A 165 -14.30 8.52 -2.52
N SER A 166 -13.11 8.32 -1.97
CA SER A 166 -12.78 8.78 -0.62
C SER A 166 -12.84 10.32 -0.51
N ILE A 167 -12.33 11.03 -1.52
CA ILE A 167 -12.39 12.49 -1.58
C ILE A 167 -13.83 12.98 -1.78
N ALA A 168 -14.61 12.31 -2.64
CA ALA A 168 -16.01 12.64 -2.87
C ALA A 168 -16.87 12.48 -1.61
N ILE A 169 -16.58 11.47 -0.79
CA ILE A 169 -17.21 11.27 0.52
C ILE A 169 -16.89 12.41 1.49
N LEU A 170 -15.62 12.82 1.55
CA LEU A 170 -15.21 13.94 2.39
C LEU A 170 -15.85 15.25 1.91
N ALA A 171 -15.91 15.50 0.60
CA ALA A 171 -16.57 16.67 0.02
C ALA A 171 -18.07 16.69 0.32
N SER A 172 -18.73 15.54 0.27
CA SER A 172 -20.14 15.42 0.65
C SER A 172 -20.37 15.75 2.12
N ALA A 173 -19.49 15.28 3.00
CA ALA A 173 -19.57 15.57 4.43
C ALA A 173 -19.24 17.03 4.74
N GLN A 174 -18.26 17.60 4.05
CA GLN A 174 -17.92 19.02 4.14
C GLN A 174 -19.13 19.90 3.83
N GLU A 175 -19.78 19.66 2.69
CA GLU A 175 -20.96 20.43 2.25
C GLU A 175 -22.11 20.29 3.25
N THR A 176 -22.41 19.04 3.67
CA THR A 176 -23.49 18.77 4.63
C THR A 176 -23.25 19.44 5.98
N ALA A 177 -21.99 19.52 6.42
CA ALA A 177 -21.61 20.15 7.68
C ALA A 177 -21.44 21.68 7.58
N GLY A 178 -21.51 22.26 6.37
CA GLY A 178 -21.17 23.67 6.14
C GLY A 178 -19.72 24.00 6.54
N SER A 179 -18.81 23.05 6.41
CA SER A 179 -17.40 23.20 6.83
C SER A 179 -16.58 23.92 5.74
N SER A 180 -15.70 24.83 6.15
CA SER A 180 -14.72 25.45 5.26
C SER A 180 -13.57 24.51 4.87
N SER A 181 -13.32 23.47 5.67
CA SER A 181 -12.30 22.45 5.40
C SER A 181 -12.94 21.15 4.93
N LEU A 182 -12.27 20.48 3.97
CA LEU A 182 -12.61 19.13 3.51
C LEU A 182 -12.56 18.10 4.64
N LEU A 183 -11.70 18.31 5.64
CA LEU A 183 -11.48 17.38 6.72
C LEU A 183 -12.46 17.63 7.88
N PRO A 184 -12.95 16.57 8.56
CA PRO A 184 -13.74 16.72 9.76
C PRO A 184 -12.99 17.51 10.84
N ARG A 185 -13.70 18.37 11.58
CA ARG A 185 -13.14 19.09 12.72
C ARG A 185 -12.49 18.13 13.73
N GLY A 186 -11.31 18.49 14.22
CA GLY A 186 -10.51 17.70 15.15
C GLY A 186 -9.65 16.61 14.50
N THR A 187 -9.56 16.56 13.16
CA THR A 187 -8.66 15.63 12.47
C THR A 187 -7.20 15.97 12.75
N MET A 188 -6.50 15.11 13.48
CA MET A 188 -5.09 15.25 13.83
C MET A 188 -4.19 14.39 12.94
N TYR A 189 -4.66 13.22 12.52
CA TYR A 189 -3.86 12.27 11.73
C TYR A 189 -4.60 11.77 10.50
N LEU A 190 -3.86 11.58 9.42
CA LEU A 190 -4.30 10.88 8.22
C LEU A 190 -3.38 9.68 7.98
N ALA A 191 -3.95 8.51 7.71
CA ALA A 191 -3.18 7.32 7.39
C ALA A 191 -3.77 6.59 6.18
N GLY A 192 -2.92 6.36 5.18
CA GLY A 192 -3.27 5.64 3.97
C GLY A 192 -2.80 4.19 4.00
N HIS A 193 -3.68 3.24 3.69
CA HIS A 193 -3.27 1.86 3.44
C HIS A 193 -2.77 1.71 2.00
N GLY A 194 -1.56 1.19 1.81
CA GLY A 194 -0.91 1.10 0.50
C GLY A 194 -0.58 2.46 -0.11
N PHE A 195 -0.09 2.42 -1.35
CA PHE A 195 0.21 3.64 -2.12
C PHE A 195 -1.05 4.49 -2.37
N ILE A 196 -2.15 3.85 -2.77
CA ILE A 196 -3.41 4.52 -3.10
C ILE A 196 -4.04 5.22 -1.89
N GLY A 197 -4.08 4.55 -0.73
CA GLY A 197 -4.57 5.19 0.49
C GLY A 197 -3.68 6.37 0.90
N THR A 198 -2.37 6.27 0.66
CA THR A 198 -1.40 7.33 0.99
C THR A 198 -1.56 8.54 0.08
N LEU A 199 -1.76 8.33 -1.23
CA LEU A 199 -2.14 9.40 -2.16
C LEU A 199 -3.46 10.06 -1.76
N THR A 200 -4.45 9.26 -1.36
CA THR A 200 -5.74 9.79 -0.87
C THR A 200 -5.54 10.69 0.34
N ALA A 201 -4.69 10.30 1.29
CA ALA A 201 -4.36 11.13 2.45
C ALA A 201 -3.68 12.45 2.06
N LEU A 202 -2.78 12.42 1.06
CA LEU A 202 -2.13 13.61 0.53
C LEU A 202 -3.11 14.55 -0.15
N VAL A 203 -4.04 14.03 -0.97
CA VAL A 203 -5.09 14.83 -1.61
C VAL A 203 -6.05 15.41 -0.58
N ALA A 204 -6.46 14.63 0.41
CA ALA A 204 -7.34 15.10 1.48
C ALA A 204 -6.73 16.20 2.35
N ALA A 205 -5.39 16.20 2.50
CA ALA A 205 -4.62 17.23 3.20
C ALA A 205 -4.16 18.38 2.29
N ASP A 206 -4.66 18.45 1.05
CA ASP A 206 -4.26 19.46 0.05
C ASP A 206 -2.74 19.51 -0.20
N ARG A 207 -2.04 18.38 -0.02
CA ARG A 207 -0.60 18.23 -0.32
C ARG A 207 -0.32 17.79 -1.75
N LEU A 208 -1.38 17.37 -2.43
CA LEU A 208 -1.39 16.93 -3.82
C LEU A 208 -2.75 17.29 -4.39
N ASP A 209 -2.80 17.89 -5.57
CA ASP A 209 -4.08 18.18 -6.22
C ASP A 209 -4.77 16.89 -6.69
N LEU A 210 -6.10 16.93 -6.77
CA LEU A 210 -6.91 15.78 -7.17
C LEU A 210 -6.53 15.24 -8.57
N PRO A 211 -6.43 16.06 -9.64
CA PRO A 211 -6.01 15.58 -10.97
C PRO A 211 -4.70 14.80 -10.96
N THR A 212 -3.65 15.35 -10.33
CA THR A 212 -2.34 14.67 -10.23
C THR A 212 -2.44 13.39 -9.41
N GLY A 213 -3.18 13.40 -8.29
CA GLY A 213 -3.38 12.22 -7.45
C GLY A 213 -4.06 11.07 -8.19
N VAL A 214 -5.11 11.36 -8.96
CA VAL A 214 -5.84 10.36 -9.76
C VAL A 214 -4.97 9.79 -10.89
N ARG A 215 -4.20 10.62 -11.58
CA ARG A 215 -3.25 10.17 -12.61
C ARG A 215 -2.13 9.31 -12.03
N LEU A 216 -1.56 9.69 -10.89
CA LEU A 216 -0.54 8.90 -10.19
C LEU A 216 -1.08 7.54 -9.73
N ALA A 217 -2.30 7.50 -9.21
CA ALA A 217 -2.97 6.26 -8.83
C ALA A 217 -3.07 5.30 -10.02
N MET A 218 -3.49 5.81 -11.19
CA MET A 218 -3.55 5.04 -12.43
C MET A 218 -2.15 4.59 -12.89
N MET A 219 -1.18 5.50 -12.97
CA MET A 219 0.19 5.17 -13.42
C MET A 219 0.85 4.12 -12.53
N TYR A 220 0.65 4.17 -11.22
CA TYR A 220 1.13 3.16 -10.28
C TYR A 220 0.51 1.79 -10.54
N ALA A 221 -0.81 1.75 -10.72
CA ALA A 221 -1.55 0.51 -10.97
C ALA A 221 -1.33 -0.06 -12.39
N SER A 222 -0.83 0.75 -13.32
CA SER A 222 -0.42 0.36 -14.67
C SER A 222 1.07 -0.02 -14.80
N LEU A 223 1.83 -0.07 -13.71
CA LEU A 223 3.22 -0.51 -13.76
C LEU A 223 3.32 -1.93 -14.31
N SER A 224 4.43 -2.22 -15.00
CA SER A 224 4.71 -3.58 -15.45
C SER A 224 5.15 -4.43 -14.25
N PRO A 225 4.57 -5.62 -14.04
CA PRO A 225 4.92 -6.46 -12.92
C PRO A 225 6.29 -7.15 -13.08
N SER A 226 6.89 -7.06 -14.28
CA SER A 226 8.23 -7.56 -14.61
C SER A 226 9.01 -6.58 -15.51
N PRO A 227 10.36 -6.69 -15.56
CA PRO A 227 11.19 -5.86 -16.43
C PRO A 227 10.87 -6.07 -17.92
N SER A 228 10.93 -4.99 -18.72
CA SER A 228 10.65 -5.05 -20.17
C SER A 228 11.65 -5.88 -20.98
N SER A 229 12.83 -6.16 -20.43
CA SER A 229 13.88 -6.97 -21.06
C SER A 229 13.56 -8.47 -21.13
N LEU A 230 12.51 -8.95 -20.44
CA LEU A 230 12.13 -10.36 -20.38
C LEU A 230 10.67 -10.59 -20.82
N PRO A 231 10.27 -10.19 -22.05
CA PRO A 231 8.86 -10.21 -22.47
C PRO A 231 8.25 -11.62 -22.58
N HIS A 232 9.07 -12.66 -22.77
CA HIS A 232 8.63 -14.05 -22.93
C HIS A 232 8.43 -14.79 -21.60
N LEU A 233 8.98 -14.27 -20.52
CA LEU A 233 8.82 -14.77 -19.17
C LEU A 233 8.00 -13.72 -18.42
N LYS A 234 6.67 -13.80 -18.54
CA LYS A 234 5.78 -13.09 -17.63
C LYS A 234 5.53 -14.03 -16.45
N PRO A 235 6.37 -14.01 -15.39
CA PRO A 235 6.10 -14.82 -14.23
C PRO A 235 4.69 -14.50 -13.74
N LYS A 236 3.96 -15.54 -13.39
CA LYS A 236 2.68 -15.36 -12.72
C LYS A 236 2.98 -14.91 -11.30
N PHE A 237 2.22 -13.96 -10.81
CA PHE A 237 2.36 -13.46 -9.44
C PHE A 237 1.11 -13.83 -8.65
N LEU A 238 1.30 -13.96 -7.35
CA LEU A 238 0.22 -14.22 -6.42
C LEU A 238 0.38 -13.30 -5.22
N SER A 239 -0.74 -12.82 -4.69
CA SER A 239 -0.79 -12.16 -3.40
C SER A 239 -1.88 -12.83 -2.57
N THR A 240 -1.53 -13.36 -1.41
CA THR A 240 -2.46 -14.14 -0.58
C THR A 240 -2.47 -13.61 0.84
N VAL A 241 -3.66 -13.38 1.37
CA VAL A 241 -3.87 -13.08 2.78
C VAL A 241 -3.60 -14.33 3.59
N MET A 242 -2.69 -14.23 4.56
CA MET A 242 -2.41 -15.27 5.54
C MET A 242 -2.94 -14.86 6.91
N SER A 243 -3.49 -15.83 7.63
CA SER A 243 -3.93 -15.66 9.01
C SER A 243 -3.19 -16.62 9.92
N ALA A 244 -2.66 -16.12 11.04
CA ALA A 244 -1.95 -16.92 12.02
C ALA A 244 -2.89 -17.96 12.64
N ARG A 245 -2.56 -19.25 12.52
CA ARG A 245 -3.45 -20.39 12.80
C ARG A 245 -3.93 -20.43 14.26
N GLN A 246 -3.06 -20.04 15.19
CA GLN A 246 -3.38 -19.92 16.62
C GLN A 246 -4.54 -18.94 16.92
N PHE A 247 -4.98 -18.14 15.95
CA PHE A 247 -5.98 -17.10 16.15
C PHE A 247 -7.15 -17.14 15.16
N HIS A 248 -7.26 -18.21 14.36
CA HIS A 248 -8.37 -18.38 13.42
C HIS A 248 -9.52 -19.14 14.08
N SER A 249 -10.69 -18.49 14.19
CA SER A 249 -11.92 -19.12 14.71
C SER A 249 -12.54 -20.16 13.75
N LEU A 250 -11.96 -20.36 12.56
CA LEU A 250 -12.48 -21.21 11.48
C LEU A 250 -11.63 -22.45 11.20
N SER A 251 -10.46 -22.58 11.83
CA SER A 251 -9.69 -23.83 11.75
C SER A 251 -10.35 -24.88 12.65
N GLY A 252 -10.76 -26.00 12.04
CA GLY A 252 -11.45 -27.14 12.66
C GLY A 252 -10.69 -27.83 13.80
N PRO A 253 -11.20 -28.99 14.27
CA PRO A 253 -10.98 -29.51 15.62
C PRO A 253 -9.50 -29.60 15.97
N SER A 254 -9.19 -28.99 17.12
CA SER A 254 -7.92 -29.02 17.81
C SER A 254 -7.26 -30.40 17.72
N TYR A 255 -6.25 -30.55 16.87
CA TYR A 255 -5.17 -31.49 17.16
C TYR A 255 -4.32 -30.85 18.25
N THR A 256 -4.82 -31.03 19.47
CA THR A 256 -4.12 -31.00 20.76
C THR A 256 -2.70 -30.45 20.74
N VAL A 257 -2.58 -29.14 20.92
CA VAL A 257 -1.52 -28.60 21.78
C VAL A 257 -2.05 -28.76 23.22
N PRO A 258 -1.44 -29.59 24.07
CA PRO A 258 -1.95 -29.83 25.40
C PRO A 258 -1.71 -28.59 26.27
N HIS A 259 -2.71 -27.72 26.39
CA HIS A 259 -2.74 -26.68 27.43
C HIS A 259 -3.97 -26.84 28.31
N VAL A 260 -3.62 -27.25 29.53
CA VAL A 260 -4.30 -27.20 30.83
C VAL A 260 -5.41 -26.14 30.92
N ASN A 261 -6.59 -26.61 31.30
CA ASN A 261 -7.71 -25.93 31.94
C ASN A 261 -7.50 -24.44 32.26
N SER A 262 -8.28 -23.55 31.63
CA SER A 262 -8.85 -22.40 32.33
C SER A 262 -9.94 -21.72 31.50
N ASP A 263 -11.05 -21.51 32.19
CA ASP A 263 -12.25 -20.73 31.92
C ASP A 263 -12.16 -19.55 30.94
N GLU A 264 -13.27 -19.39 30.23
CA GLU A 264 -13.62 -18.32 29.31
C GLU A 264 -13.58 -16.92 29.97
N ASP A 265 -13.35 -15.90 29.12
CA ASP A 265 -13.68 -14.47 29.32
C ASP A 265 -12.62 -13.44 29.72
N ALA A 266 -11.33 -13.77 29.65
CA ALA A 266 -10.33 -12.73 29.39
C ALA A 266 -9.18 -13.30 28.56
N GLU A 267 -8.97 -12.79 27.34
CA GLU A 267 -7.70 -12.99 26.64
C GLU A 267 -6.58 -12.53 27.59
N SER A 268 -5.88 -13.48 28.20
CA SER A 268 -4.84 -13.17 29.18
C SER A 268 -3.75 -12.30 28.51
N PRO A 269 -3.00 -11.50 29.27
CA PRO A 269 -1.88 -10.74 28.73
C PRO A 269 -0.88 -11.60 27.95
N ASP A 270 -0.76 -12.90 28.27
CA ASP A 270 0.09 -13.86 27.55
C ASP A 270 -0.32 -14.02 26.08
N SER A 271 -1.61 -13.91 25.76
CA SER A 271 -2.11 -14.00 24.38
C SER A 271 -1.52 -12.94 23.45
N SER A 272 -1.16 -11.75 23.96
CA SER A 272 -0.56 -10.68 23.15
C SER A 272 0.90 -10.95 22.84
N ALA A 273 1.63 -11.56 23.80
CA ALA A 273 3.02 -11.98 23.61
C ALA A 273 3.08 -13.18 22.66
N GLU A 274 2.21 -14.17 22.84
CA GLU A 274 2.06 -15.33 21.97
C GLU A 274 1.75 -14.94 20.52
N ARG A 275 0.80 -14.02 20.30
CA ARG A 275 0.50 -13.49 18.95
C ARG A 275 1.71 -12.89 18.26
N LYS A 276 2.44 -12.03 18.98
CA LYS A 276 3.65 -11.41 18.44
C LYS A 276 4.71 -12.45 18.12
N ARG A 277 4.85 -13.47 18.98
CA ARG A 277 5.76 -14.59 18.74
C ARG A 277 5.34 -15.40 17.52
N ALA A 278 4.06 -15.73 17.37
CA ALA A 278 3.54 -16.45 16.20
C ALA A 278 3.79 -15.66 14.90
N MET A 279 3.47 -14.36 14.89
CA MET A 279 3.77 -13.48 13.76
C MET A 279 5.27 -13.42 13.46
N GLN A 280 6.11 -13.31 14.49
CA GLN A 280 7.56 -13.32 14.33
C GLN A 280 8.07 -14.63 13.72
N LEU A 281 7.56 -15.78 14.17
CA LEU A 281 7.92 -17.09 13.60
C LEU A 281 7.50 -17.21 12.12
N ILE A 282 6.32 -16.69 11.75
CA ILE A 282 5.90 -16.64 10.34
C ILE A 282 6.87 -15.79 9.52
N LEU A 283 7.23 -14.60 10.02
CA LEU A 283 8.17 -13.70 9.33
C LEU A 283 9.56 -14.33 9.21
N ASP A 284 10.06 -14.95 10.27
CA ASP A 284 11.37 -15.60 10.29
C ASP A 284 11.43 -16.77 9.30
N GLU A 285 10.38 -17.59 9.20
CA GLU A 285 10.31 -18.68 8.23
C GLU A 285 10.33 -18.15 6.79
N VAL A 286 9.50 -17.15 6.46
CA VAL A 286 9.45 -16.58 5.11
C VAL A 286 10.79 -15.93 4.75
N HIS A 287 11.44 -15.21 5.67
CA HIS A 287 12.78 -14.67 5.46
C HIS A 287 13.85 -15.77 5.32
N GLY A 288 13.69 -16.91 6.01
CA GLY A 288 14.53 -18.09 5.81
C GLY A 288 14.42 -18.66 4.40
N MET A 289 13.18 -18.77 3.89
CA MET A 289 12.91 -19.26 2.52
C MET A 289 13.47 -18.33 1.44
N GLN A 290 13.45 -17.02 1.67
CA GLN A 290 14.03 -16.02 0.78
C GLN A 290 15.50 -16.30 0.44
N LYS A 291 16.30 -16.72 1.43
CA LYS A 291 17.68 -17.14 1.19
C LYS A 291 17.76 -18.32 0.24
N GLY A 292 16.91 -19.33 0.45
CA GLY A 292 16.85 -20.51 -0.42
C GLY A 292 16.47 -20.19 -1.86
N TRP A 293 15.55 -19.25 -2.09
CA TRP A 293 15.23 -18.81 -3.45
C TRP A 293 16.35 -17.97 -4.09
N TRP A 294 17.05 -17.16 -3.29
CA TRP A 294 18.23 -16.42 -3.77
C TRP A 294 19.34 -17.36 -4.26
N ASP A 295 19.65 -18.39 -3.46
CA ASP A 295 20.70 -19.37 -3.77
C ASP A 295 20.36 -20.18 -5.04
N LYS A 296 19.07 -20.29 -5.41
CA LYS A 296 18.57 -20.94 -6.64
C LYS A 296 18.53 -20.02 -7.87
N GLY A 297 19.12 -18.83 -7.80
CA GLY A 297 19.18 -17.88 -8.92
C GLY A 297 18.20 -16.71 -8.82
N GLY A 298 17.36 -16.66 -7.79
CA GLY A 298 16.55 -15.48 -7.45
C GLY A 298 15.37 -15.18 -8.39
N GLU A 299 15.07 -16.06 -9.35
CA GLU A 299 13.91 -15.94 -10.25
C GLU A 299 12.58 -16.07 -9.49
N GLU A 300 12.53 -17.00 -8.54
CA GLU A 300 11.42 -17.17 -7.61
C GLU A 300 11.63 -16.29 -6.38
N TRP A 301 10.57 -15.65 -5.88
CA TRP A 301 10.64 -14.85 -4.66
C TRP A 301 9.26 -14.55 -4.09
N ALA A 302 9.13 -14.66 -2.78
CA ALA A 302 8.00 -14.11 -2.05
C ALA A 302 8.45 -13.35 -0.80
N ALA A 303 7.59 -12.46 -0.31
CA ALA A 303 7.82 -11.70 0.90
C ALA A 303 6.52 -11.44 1.66
N PRO A 304 6.59 -11.20 2.99
CA PRO A 304 5.48 -10.63 3.74
C PRO A 304 5.30 -9.17 3.32
N ALA A 305 4.61 -8.95 2.20
CA ALA A 305 4.39 -7.65 1.58
C ALA A 305 3.64 -6.68 2.50
N ILE A 306 2.65 -7.16 3.26
CA ILE A 306 1.83 -6.31 4.12
C ILE A 306 1.62 -6.96 5.48
N ILE A 307 1.91 -6.25 6.57
CA ILE A 307 1.53 -6.63 7.94
C ILE A 307 0.33 -5.79 8.37
N ASN A 308 -0.86 -6.36 8.18
CA ASN A 308 -2.14 -5.69 8.41
C ASN A 308 -2.50 -5.61 9.90
N SER A 309 -2.30 -6.71 10.62
CA SER A 309 -2.56 -6.80 12.05
C SER A 309 -1.57 -7.79 12.67
N SER A 310 -1.67 -7.98 13.97
CA SER A 310 -0.94 -9.07 14.66
C SER A 310 -1.37 -10.48 14.25
N LYS A 311 -2.49 -10.63 13.53
CA LYS A 311 -3.07 -11.92 13.12
C LYS A 311 -3.04 -12.11 11.61
N ILE A 312 -2.97 -11.03 10.83
CA ILE A 312 -3.17 -11.03 9.39
C ILE A 312 -2.00 -10.36 8.70
N LEU A 313 -1.43 -11.06 7.71
CA LEU A 313 -0.45 -10.51 6.78
C LEU A 313 -0.83 -10.85 5.34
N VAL A 314 -0.16 -10.24 4.36
CA VAL A 314 -0.26 -10.60 2.95
C VAL A 314 1.10 -11.07 2.48
N LEU A 315 1.17 -12.29 1.95
CA LEU A 315 2.32 -12.77 1.19
C LEU A 315 2.15 -12.33 -0.26
N SER A 316 3.20 -11.79 -0.87
CA SER A 316 3.20 -11.44 -2.29
C SER A 316 4.52 -11.86 -2.93
N GLY A 317 4.47 -12.27 -4.20
CA GLY A 317 5.63 -12.79 -4.89
C GLY A 317 5.30 -13.45 -6.22
N THR A 318 6.28 -14.17 -6.76
CA THR A 318 6.04 -15.13 -7.83
C THR A 318 5.12 -16.24 -7.32
N GLN A 319 4.27 -16.77 -8.21
CA GLN A 319 3.23 -17.71 -7.85
C GLN A 319 3.80 -18.95 -7.15
N MET A 320 4.89 -19.52 -7.67
CA MET A 320 5.49 -20.73 -7.07
C MET A 320 6.08 -20.44 -5.70
N ALA A 321 6.84 -19.35 -5.54
CA ALA A 321 7.38 -18.97 -4.23
C ALA A 321 6.28 -18.72 -3.18
N VAL A 322 5.15 -18.12 -3.56
CA VAL A 322 4.03 -17.90 -2.63
C VAL A 322 3.38 -19.23 -2.24
N LEU A 323 3.16 -20.14 -3.19
CA LEU A 323 2.60 -21.47 -2.90
C LEU A 323 3.53 -22.31 -2.02
N ASP A 324 4.84 -22.31 -2.31
CA ASP A 324 5.85 -22.96 -1.48
C ASP A 324 5.80 -22.43 -0.03
N ALA A 325 5.68 -21.10 0.13
CA ALA A 325 5.59 -20.48 1.45
C ALA A 325 4.30 -20.83 2.20
N ILE A 326 3.17 -20.89 1.48
CA ILE A 326 1.88 -21.30 2.05
C ILE A 326 1.99 -22.74 2.57
N GLU A 327 2.42 -23.68 1.73
CA GLU A 327 2.57 -25.10 2.09
C GLU A 327 3.48 -25.24 3.32
N ARG A 328 4.61 -24.54 3.33
CA ARG A 328 5.56 -24.57 4.44
C ARG A 328 4.95 -24.07 5.75
N LEU A 329 4.26 -22.94 5.72
CA LEU A 329 3.62 -22.35 6.91
C LEU A 329 2.46 -23.20 7.43
N GLU A 330 1.72 -23.87 6.54
CA GLU A 330 0.64 -24.79 6.90
C GLU A 330 1.17 -26.08 7.56
N VAL A 331 2.22 -26.68 6.99
CA VAL A 331 2.91 -27.87 7.54
C VAL A 331 3.47 -27.58 8.93
N MET A 332 4.02 -26.39 9.16
CA MET A 332 4.50 -25.96 10.47
C MET A 332 3.37 -25.56 11.43
N GLY A 333 2.12 -25.50 10.97
CA GLY A 333 0.98 -25.08 11.76
C GLY A 333 1.02 -23.61 12.19
N LEU A 334 1.77 -22.76 11.49
CA LEU A 334 1.95 -21.34 11.84
C LEU A 334 0.83 -20.45 11.28
N ALA A 335 0.45 -20.66 10.02
CA ALA A 335 -0.53 -19.83 9.32
C ALA A 335 -1.33 -20.63 8.30
N ASN A 336 -2.52 -20.14 7.97
CA ASN A 336 -3.36 -20.67 6.89
C ASN A 336 -3.64 -19.55 5.86
N PRO A 337 -3.76 -19.89 4.56
CA PRO A 337 -4.24 -18.97 3.55
C PRO A 337 -5.73 -18.67 3.79
N VAL A 338 -6.12 -17.43 3.54
CA VAL A 338 -7.50 -16.96 3.72
C VAL A 338 -8.13 -16.63 2.38
N ILE A 339 -7.48 -15.77 1.60
CA ILE A 339 -8.01 -15.30 0.31
C ILE A 339 -6.88 -14.76 -0.56
N ASP A 340 -6.97 -15.01 -1.86
CA ASP A 340 -6.10 -14.41 -2.85
C ASP A 340 -6.59 -12.99 -3.19
N ILE A 341 -5.65 -12.06 -3.27
CA ILE A 341 -5.91 -10.67 -3.63
C ILE A 341 -5.50 -10.48 -5.10
N PRO A 342 -6.43 -10.11 -5.99
CA PRO A 342 -6.10 -9.81 -7.38
C PRO A 342 -5.32 -8.49 -7.44
N GLN A 343 -4.00 -8.55 -7.38
CA GLN A 343 -3.11 -7.38 -7.54
C GLN A 343 -2.48 -7.38 -8.94
N PRO A 344 -2.34 -6.21 -9.60
CA PRO A 344 -1.74 -6.13 -10.93
C PRO A 344 -0.23 -6.35 -10.91
N CYS A 345 0.41 -6.19 -9.74
CA CYS A 345 1.85 -6.32 -9.53
C CYS A 345 2.14 -6.90 -8.15
N PRO A 346 3.32 -7.53 -7.94
CA PRO A 346 3.79 -7.95 -6.63
C PRO A 346 4.33 -6.76 -5.82
N TYR A 347 3.48 -5.76 -5.53
CA TYR A 347 3.85 -4.59 -4.75
C TYR A 347 4.37 -4.95 -3.36
N HIS A 348 5.15 -4.05 -2.77
CA HIS A 348 5.81 -4.26 -1.48
C HIS A 348 6.78 -5.45 -1.50
N THR A 349 7.37 -5.70 -2.66
CA THR A 349 8.41 -6.72 -2.83
C THR A 349 9.51 -6.22 -3.75
N ARG A 350 10.73 -6.75 -3.58
CA ARG A 350 11.86 -6.46 -4.46
C ARG A 350 11.60 -6.76 -5.95
N LEU A 351 10.60 -7.56 -6.28
CA LEU A 351 10.24 -7.86 -7.67
C LEU A 351 9.82 -6.60 -8.44
N MET A 352 9.53 -5.49 -7.73
CA MET A 352 9.23 -4.18 -8.31
C MET A 352 10.43 -3.23 -8.40
N GLU A 353 11.65 -3.67 -8.08
CA GLU A 353 12.86 -2.82 -8.15
C GLU A 353 13.08 -2.21 -9.54
N HIS A 354 12.77 -2.93 -10.61
CA HIS A 354 12.89 -2.44 -12.00
C HIS A 354 11.98 -1.24 -12.29
N ALA A 355 10.89 -1.07 -11.54
CA ALA A 355 9.97 0.04 -11.72
C ALA A 355 10.43 1.32 -11.00
N ILE A 356 11.35 1.23 -10.03
CA ILE A 356 11.81 2.37 -9.22
C ILE A 356 12.34 3.52 -10.06
N PRO A 357 13.26 3.33 -11.03
CA PRO A 357 13.87 4.46 -11.74
C PRO A 357 12.83 5.32 -12.46
N LYS A 358 11.94 4.66 -13.21
CA LYS A 358 10.86 5.33 -13.94
C LYS A 358 9.86 5.98 -12.99
N PHE A 359 9.47 5.28 -11.92
CA PHE A 359 8.48 5.83 -10.99
C PHE A 359 9.04 7.01 -10.17
N ARG A 360 10.33 6.97 -9.82
CA ARG A 360 11.05 8.10 -9.21
C ARG A 360 11.03 9.33 -10.10
N GLU A 361 11.29 9.16 -11.39
CA GLU A 361 11.21 10.25 -12.37
C GLU A 361 9.80 10.84 -12.37
N THR A 362 8.75 10.02 -12.48
CA THR A 362 7.35 10.48 -12.40
C THR A 362 7.09 11.28 -11.11
N LEU A 363 7.48 10.77 -9.95
CA LEU A 363 7.28 11.48 -8.67
C LEU A 363 8.09 12.78 -8.57
N SER A 364 9.24 12.87 -9.25
CA SER A 364 10.05 14.11 -9.28
C SER A 364 9.38 15.23 -10.06
N LEU A 365 8.57 14.89 -11.06
CA LEU A 365 7.82 15.82 -11.89
C LEU A 365 6.55 16.33 -11.20
N CYS A 366 6.02 15.59 -10.22
CA CYS A 366 4.83 16.02 -9.49
C CYS A 366 5.11 17.21 -8.56
N HIS A 367 4.15 18.12 -8.50
CA HIS A 367 4.14 19.22 -7.54
C HIS A 367 3.43 18.77 -6.26
N PHE A 368 4.18 18.69 -5.16
CA PHE A 368 3.64 18.46 -3.83
C PHE A 368 3.71 19.77 -3.04
N ARG A 369 2.63 20.11 -2.34
CA ARG A 369 2.61 21.31 -1.48
C ARG A 369 3.25 20.99 -0.14
N ASP A 370 4.19 21.84 0.26
CA ASP A 370 4.72 21.83 1.62
C ASP A 370 3.64 22.28 2.62
N PRO A 371 3.80 21.98 3.93
CA PRO A 371 2.91 22.54 4.93
C PRO A 371 3.02 24.07 4.84
N ASP A 372 1.92 24.78 4.64
CA ASP A 372 1.98 26.24 4.62
C ASP A 372 2.51 26.72 5.98
N PRO A 373 3.68 27.41 6.02
CA PRO A 373 4.21 27.96 7.26
C PRO A 373 3.28 28.99 7.89
N HIS A 374 2.45 29.67 7.08
CA HIS A 374 1.50 30.68 7.54
C HIS A 374 0.21 30.08 8.10
N ASP A 375 -0.24 28.91 7.64
CA ASP A 375 -1.31 28.15 8.32
C ASP A 375 -0.92 27.80 9.76
N ALA A 376 0.36 27.48 9.97
CA ALA A 376 0.89 27.21 11.32
C ALA A 376 0.93 28.47 12.21
N GLN A 377 0.86 29.68 11.66
CA GLN A 377 0.95 30.95 12.38
C GLN A 377 -0.40 31.66 12.57
N MET A 378 -1.32 31.59 11.60
CA MET A 378 -2.63 32.28 11.68
C MET A 378 -3.68 31.54 12.52
N HIS A 379 -3.61 30.22 12.58
CA HIS A 379 -4.42 29.42 13.51
C HIS A 379 -3.53 29.08 14.68
N ALA A 380 -3.69 29.80 15.80
CA ALA A 380 -2.88 29.69 17.01
C ALA A 380 -2.53 28.23 17.39
N GLY A 381 -1.43 27.71 16.84
CA GLY A 381 -0.90 26.37 17.12
C GLY A 381 -1.38 25.20 16.24
N THR A 382 -2.31 25.36 15.29
CA THR A 382 -2.84 24.22 14.52
C THR A 382 -2.07 24.00 13.22
N VAL A 383 -0.94 23.30 13.31
CA VAL A 383 -0.33 22.67 12.13
C VAL A 383 -1.37 21.73 11.50
N GLY A 384 -1.53 21.76 10.17
CA GLY A 384 -2.43 20.84 9.46
C GLY A 384 -2.21 19.37 9.84
N PRO A 385 -3.15 18.47 9.50
CA PRO A 385 -3.13 17.10 10.00
C PRO A 385 -1.83 16.38 9.63
N ILE A 386 -1.37 15.55 10.54
CA ILE A 386 -0.15 14.76 10.39
C ILE A 386 -0.45 13.56 9.50
N ILE A 387 0.18 13.51 8.34
CA ILE A 387 0.12 12.36 7.44
C ILE A 387 1.11 11.31 7.94
N LEU A 388 0.64 10.10 8.21
CA LEU A 388 1.48 8.97 8.60
C LEU A 388 2.01 8.23 7.38
N ASP A 389 3.30 7.90 7.40
CA ASP A 389 3.95 7.03 6.43
C ASP A 389 3.79 5.57 6.86
N PRO A 390 3.03 4.72 6.13
CA PRO A 390 2.79 3.34 6.52
C PRO A 390 4.01 2.42 6.33
N MET A 391 5.03 2.87 5.62
CA MET A 391 6.27 2.13 5.34
C MET A 391 7.27 2.35 6.48
N ALA A 392 7.49 3.61 6.83
CA ALA A 392 8.42 4.01 7.89
C ALA A 392 7.75 4.07 9.28
N THR A 393 6.41 4.00 9.32
CA THR A 393 5.52 3.99 10.48
C THR A 393 5.46 5.32 11.26
N HIS A 394 6.17 6.36 10.84
CA HIS A 394 6.26 7.67 11.49
C HIS A 394 5.54 8.76 10.65
N PRO A 395 5.41 10.00 11.15
CA PRO A 395 4.96 11.11 10.30
C PRO A 395 5.75 11.19 9.00
N MET A 396 5.05 11.43 7.89
CA MET A 396 5.65 11.51 6.57
C MET A 396 6.70 12.63 6.52
N GLY A 397 7.89 12.29 6.05
CA GLY A 397 8.96 13.25 5.80
C GLY A 397 8.79 13.87 4.40
N SER A 398 9.86 13.82 3.60
CA SER A 398 9.78 14.19 2.19
C SER A 398 8.78 13.29 1.46
N ILE A 399 7.67 13.87 0.98
CA ILE A 399 6.58 13.13 0.31
C ILE A 399 7.12 12.24 -0.82
N ARG A 400 7.96 12.80 -1.71
CA ARG A 400 8.56 12.07 -2.83
C ARG A 400 9.35 10.84 -2.39
N SER A 401 10.16 11.00 -1.33
CA SER A 401 11.01 9.93 -0.82
C SER A 401 10.20 8.87 -0.07
N SER A 402 9.13 9.27 0.63
CA SER A 402 8.22 8.37 1.35
C SER A 402 7.34 7.54 0.41
N LEU A 403 7.04 8.02 -0.80
CA LEU A 403 6.19 7.33 -1.75
C LEU A 403 6.89 6.18 -2.50
N LEU A 404 8.20 6.24 -2.70
CA LEU A 404 8.97 5.21 -3.42
C LEU A 404 8.98 3.83 -2.75
N PRO A 405 9.21 3.72 -1.42
CA PRO A 405 9.17 2.45 -0.71
C PRO A 405 7.90 1.63 -0.92
N HIS A 406 6.77 2.23 -1.30
CA HIS A 406 5.54 1.49 -1.56
C HIS A 406 5.67 0.46 -2.70
N LEU A 407 6.66 0.59 -3.59
CA LEU A 407 6.91 -0.43 -4.61
C LEU A 407 7.56 -1.68 -4.04
N THR A 408 8.56 -1.53 -3.17
CA THR A 408 9.50 -2.62 -2.84
C THR A 408 9.55 -3.01 -1.38
N GLU A 409 9.25 -2.09 -0.48
CA GLU A 409 9.36 -2.32 0.96
C GLU A 409 8.05 -2.86 1.54
N GLN A 410 8.15 -3.57 2.66
CA GLN A 410 7.00 -4.09 3.38
C GLN A 410 6.14 -2.96 3.96
N LEU A 411 4.82 -3.03 3.73
CA LEU A 411 3.86 -2.15 4.37
C LEU A 411 3.57 -2.61 5.82
N ARG A 412 3.70 -1.70 6.79
CA ARG A 412 3.63 -2.02 8.23
C ARG A 412 2.41 -1.41 8.91
N TRP A 413 1.22 -1.65 8.35
CA TRP A 413 -0.05 -1.05 8.80
C TRP A 413 -0.30 -1.20 10.31
N HIS A 414 -0.11 -2.42 10.83
CA HIS A 414 -0.29 -2.71 12.26
C HIS A 414 0.56 -1.77 13.13
N LYS A 415 1.84 -1.62 12.78
CA LYS A 415 2.79 -0.80 13.54
C LYS A 415 2.47 0.69 13.42
N THR A 416 2.08 1.15 12.23
CA THR A 416 1.64 2.53 11.97
C THR A 416 0.49 2.92 12.89
N LEU A 417 -0.58 2.12 12.94
CA LEU A 417 -1.74 2.45 13.78
C LEU A 417 -1.47 2.25 15.27
N SER A 418 -0.66 1.26 15.66
CA SER A 418 -0.35 1.00 17.08
C SER A 418 0.21 2.22 17.80
N ARG A 419 0.87 3.13 17.09
CA ARG A 419 1.44 4.36 17.65
C ARG A 419 0.35 5.34 18.11
N LEU A 420 -0.81 5.31 17.48
CA LEU A 420 -1.91 6.22 17.78
C LEU A 420 -2.77 5.77 18.96
N TYR A 421 -2.84 4.46 19.25
CA TYR A 421 -3.73 3.93 20.29
C TYR A 421 -3.04 3.21 21.45
N LYS A 422 -1.75 2.86 21.37
CA LYS A 422 -1.13 1.99 22.39
C LYS A 422 -0.82 2.69 23.73
N TYR A 423 -0.75 4.01 23.75
CA TYR A 423 -0.44 4.76 24.98
C TYR A 423 -1.63 4.85 25.95
N PRO A 424 -1.36 5.01 27.26
CA PRO A 424 -2.42 5.15 28.27
C PRO A 424 -3.40 6.29 28.00
N SER A 425 -2.87 7.49 27.87
CA SER A 425 -3.58 8.63 27.31
C SER A 425 -3.33 8.67 25.81
N THR A 426 -4.40 8.67 25.01
CA THR A 426 -4.29 8.84 23.57
C THR A 426 -4.85 10.20 23.19
N ASP A 427 -4.11 10.91 22.34
CA ASP A 427 -4.62 12.15 21.72
C ASP A 427 -5.77 11.86 20.75
N ILE A 428 -6.00 10.58 20.43
CA ILE A 428 -7.05 10.12 19.53
C ILE A 428 -8.11 9.34 20.29
N ASP A 429 -9.36 9.76 20.15
CA ASP A 429 -10.53 9.05 20.64
C ASP A 429 -11.33 8.36 19.54
N THR A 430 -11.14 8.77 18.28
CA THR A 430 -11.98 8.33 17.17
C THR A 430 -11.14 8.07 15.93
N PHE A 431 -11.29 6.87 15.39
CA PHE A 431 -10.81 6.53 14.05
C PHE A 431 -11.98 6.51 13.08
N HIS A 432 -11.86 7.28 12.00
CA HIS A 432 -12.80 7.26 10.89
C HIS A 432 -12.21 6.46 9.73
N THR A 433 -12.80 5.32 9.40
CA THR A 433 -12.52 4.64 8.13
C THR A 433 -13.34 5.33 7.03
N ILE A 434 -12.66 5.96 6.07
CA ILE A 434 -13.34 6.72 5.02
C ILE A 434 -13.97 5.75 4.03
N GLY A 435 -15.27 5.61 4.19
CA GLY A 435 -16.10 4.83 3.32
C GLY A 435 -16.04 3.31 3.52
N ARG A 436 -16.91 2.58 2.80
CA ARG A 436 -17.04 1.11 2.90
C ARG A 436 -15.79 0.36 2.51
N GLY A 437 -15.01 0.86 1.54
CA GLY A 437 -13.75 0.24 1.15
C GLY A 437 -12.76 0.16 2.31
N ALA A 438 -12.80 1.13 3.23
CA ALA A 438 -11.96 1.17 4.41
C ALA A 438 -12.51 0.34 5.60
N ARG A 439 -13.71 -0.27 5.48
CA ARG A 439 -14.34 -1.06 6.56
C ARG A 439 -13.44 -2.19 7.07
N GLY A 440 -12.73 -2.86 6.17
CA GLY A 440 -11.76 -3.90 6.54
C GLY A 440 -10.68 -3.37 7.49
N LEU A 441 -10.19 -2.15 7.27
CA LEU A 441 -9.23 -1.48 8.15
C LEU A 441 -9.80 -1.27 9.55
N GLY A 442 -11.08 -0.88 9.64
CA GLY A 442 -11.78 -0.66 10.90
C GLY A 442 -12.01 -1.96 11.68
N ILE A 443 -12.35 -3.06 10.99
CA ILE A 443 -12.48 -4.38 11.61
C ILE A 443 -11.14 -4.82 12.22
N MET A 444 -10.05 -4.71 11.45
CA MET A 444 -8.71 -5.07 11.92
C MET A 444 -8.29 -4.20 13.11
N LEU A 445 -8.52 -2.89 13.03
CA LEU A 445 -8.18 -1.96 14.10
C LEU A 445 -8.98 -2.24 15.39
N ARG A 446 -10.29 -2.51 15.30
CA ARG A 446 -11.10 -2.89 16.48
C ARG A 446 -10.53 -4.12 17.18
N GLY A 447 -10.05 -5.11 16.42
CA GLY A 447 -9.40 -6.29 16.96
C GLY A 447 -8.08 -5.99 17.71
N GLU A 448 -7.41 -4.89 17.37
CA GLU A 448 -6.20 -4.45 18.05
C GLU A 448 -6.50 -3.52 19.25
N ILE A 449 -7.48 -2.62 19.14
CA ILE A 449 -7.88 -1.70 20.24
C ILE A 449 -8.40 -2.46 21.45
N LYS A 450 -9.12 -3.57 21.24
CA LYS A 450 -9.60 -4.43 22.33
C LYS A 450 -8.49 -4.94 23.27
N ARG A 451 -7.23 -4.82 22.86
CA ARG A 451 -6.05 -5.31 23.58
C ARG A 451 -5.32 -4.22 24.36
N ARG A 452 -5.87 -3.01 24.41
CA ARG A 452 -5.38 -1.99 25.32
C ARG A 452 -5.57 -2.46 26.76
N TYR A 453 -4.75 -1.95 27.66
CA TYR A 453 -4.78 -2.33 29.07
C TYR A 453 -6.16 -2.03 29.69
N LYS A 454 -6.54 -2.81 30.71
CA LYS A 454 -7.81 -2.61 31.41
C LYS A 454 -7.85 -1.21 32.02
N GLY A 455 -8.91 -0.45 31.74
CA GLY A 455 -9.03 0.95 32.15
C GLY A 455 -8.44 1.96 31.15
N ALA A 456 -7.97 1.52 29.98
CA ALA A 456 -7.68 2.42 28.88
C ALA A 456 -8.95 3.16 28.45
N GLU A 457 -8.79 4.43 28.09
CA GLU A 457 -9.89 5.26 27.62
C GLU A 457 -10.53 4.66 26.37
N GLU A 458 -11.84 4.79 26.20
CA GLU A 458 -12.50 4.23 25.02
C GLU A 458 -12.01 4.91 23.73
N ILE A 459 -11.77 4.10 22.69
CA ILE A 459 -11.52 4.58 21.34
C ILE A 459 -12.59 4.04 20.41
N LYS A 460 -13.28 4.95 19.72
CA LYS A 460 -14.31 4.64 18.73
C LYS A 460 -13.66 4.37 17.37
N VAL A 461 -14.24 3.43 16.63
CA VAL A 461 -13.88 3.15 15.23
C VAL A 461 -15.15 3.20 14.41
N GLU A 462 -15.31 4.27 13.66
CA GLU A 462 -16.53 4.62 12.94
C GLU A 462 -16.30 4.57 11.43
N GLU A 463 -17.34 4.18 10.69
CA GLU A 463 -17.36 4.23 9.23
C GLU A 463 -17.88 5.60 8.80
N PHE A 464 -17.10 6.34 8.04
CA PHE A 464 -17.44 7.69 7.61
C PHE A 464 -17.99 7.67 6.19
N GLY A 465 -19.09 8.39 5.91
CA GLY A 465 -19.70 8.41 4.58
C GLY A 465 -20.55 7.19 4.21
N VAL A 466 -20.92 6.37 5.19
CA VAL A 466 -21.81 5.21 5.02
C VAL A 466 -23.18 5.53 5.62
N LYS A 467 -24.27 5.03 5.02
CA LYS A 467 -25.63 5.26 5.51
C LYS A 467 -25.80 4.72 6.95
N PRO A 468 -26.31 5.53 7.90
CA PRO A 468 -26.63 5.05 9.24
C PRO A 468 -27.58 3.85 9.21
N GLY A 469 -27.28 2.81 10.00
CA GLY A 469 -28.13 1.62 10.16
C GLY A 469 -27.93 0.51 9.11
N GLU A 470 -27.19 0.74 8.04
CA GLU A 470 -26.94 -0.31 7.03
C GLU A 470 -26.00 -1.39 7.55
N SER A 471 -25.03 -1.01 8.38
CA SER A 471 -24.13 -1.94 9.07
C SER A 471 -24.89 -2.85 10.04
N ASP A 472 -25.92 -2.33 10.71
CA ASP A 472 -26.74 -3.10 11.64
C ASP A 472 -27.74 -4.01 10.93
N ARG A 473 -28.31 -3.55 9.80
CA ARG A 473 -29.12 -4.40 8.92
C ARG A 473 -28.31 -5.58 8.38
N GLU A 474 -27.06 -5.36 7.97
CA GLU A 474 -26.20 -6.43 7.47
C GLU A 474 -25.81 -7.42 8.57
N LYS A 475 -25.56 -6.94 9.80
CA LYS A 475 -25.37 -7.81 10.98
C LYS A 475 -26.61 -8.66 11.27
N LEU A 476 -27.80 -8.06 11.19
CA LEU A 476 -29.08 -8.75 11.35
C LEU A 476 -29.26 -9.84 10.28
N ILE A 477 -28.95 -9.54 9.01
CA ILE A 477 -29.01 -10.52 7.92
C ILE A 477 -28.00 -11.66 8.15
N ARG A 478 -26.75 -11.36 8.49
CA ARG A 478 -25.74 -12.41 8.77
C ARG A 478 -26.13 -13.29 9.95
N LYS A 479 -26.70 -12.70 11.00
CA LYS A 479 -27.20 -13.44 12.17
C LYS A 479 -28.45 -14.27 11.86
N ALA A 480 -29.22 -13.91 10.84
CA ALA A 480 -30.37 -14.70 10.40
C ALA A 480 -29.99 -15.85 9.44
N VAL A 481 -28.79 -15.80 8.84
CA VAL A 481 -28.28 -16.79 7.87
C VAL A 481 -27.30 -17.78 8.50
N ALA A 482 -26.63 -17.40 9.61
CA ALA A 482 -25.82 -18.28 10.45
C ALA A 482 -26.69 -18.90 11.55
#